data_AF-A0AAF5PX08-F1
#
_entry.id   AF-A0AAF5PX08-F1
#
_cell.length_a   1.000
_cell.length_b   1.000
_cell.length_c   1.000
_cell.angle_alpha   90.00
_cell.angle_beta   90.00
_cell.angle_gamma   90.00
#
_symmetry.space_group_name_H-M   'P 1'
#
loop_
_entity.id
_entity.type
_entity.pdbx_description
1 polymer ?
#
loop_
_entity_poly.entity_id
_entity_poly.type
_entity_poly.pdbx_seq_one_letter_code
_entity_poly.pdbx_strand_id
1 'polypeptide(L)'
;MDNSLIIFVLTVLVTLAQGDSWHRMFLMGDEKLRAESPADAFFRGCCMKESVNDFCTNKMCSLSGIASMTHWTFMLSVKRCKPQLKKIFKCASDNKNQTSCCTERGVPKQCINICNGAKTLRLGETSIFCAQHSKSILQCFKENFVPFHELTEMD
;
A
#
# COMPACT_ATOMS: atom_id res chain seq x y z
N MET A 1 -29.21 -21.33 37.76
CA MET A 1 -28.52 -20.75 36.58
C MET A 1 -27.46 -21.72 36.15
N ASP A 2 -27.59 -22.27 34.96
CA ASP A 2 -26.73 -23.34 34.46
C ASP A 2 -25.33 -22.76 34.16
N ASN A 3 -24.29 -23.27 34.83
CA ASN A 3 -22.91 -22.78 34.62
C ASN A 3 -22.47 -22.91 33.16
N SER A 4 -23.03 -23.87 32.43
CA SER A 4 -22.78 -24.04 31.00
C SER A 4 -23.31 -22.85 30.19
N LEU A 5 -24.51 -22.36 30.49
CA LEU A 5 -25.11 -21.19 29.84
C LEU A 5 -24.27 -19.93 30.05
N ILE A 6 -23.68 -19.77 31.24
CA ILE A 6 -22.82 -18.62 31.55
C ILE A 6 -21.53 -18.68 30.74
N ILE A 7 -20.89 -19.85 30.62
CA ILE A 7 -19.69 -20.03 29.81
C ILE A 7 -19.98 -19.74 28.33
N PHE A 8 -21.08 -20.26 27.78
CA PHE A 8 -21.46 -19.95 26.39
C PHE A 8 -21.68 -18.46 26.17
N VAL A 9 -22.42 -17.79 27.06
CA VAL A 9 -22.66 -16.35 26.97
C VAL A 9 -21.34 -15.57 27.07
N LEU A 10 -20.43 -15.95 27.97
CA LEU A 10 -19.13 -15.28 28.09
C LEU A 10 -18.24 -15.53 26.86
N THR A 11 -18.19 -16.74 26.30
CA THR A 11 -17.42 -17.00 25.07
C THR A 11 -17.97 -16.22 23.88
N VAL A 12 -19.30 -16.13 23.74
CA VAL A 12 -19.97 -15.33 22.71
C VAL A 12 -19.72 -13.84 22.94
N LEU A 13 -19.82 -13.34 24.17
CA LEU A 13 -19.50 -11.94 24.47
C LEU A 13 -18.02 -11.63 24.26
N VAL A 14 -17.12 -12.59 24.54
CA VAL A 14 -15.68 -12.46 24.29
C VAL A 14 -15.39 -12.47 22.80
N THR A 15 -16.01 -13.32 21.97
CA THR A 15 -15.85 -13.26 20.50
C THR A 15 -16.50 -12.03 19.87
N LEU A 16 -17.62 -11.55 20.44
CA LEU A 16 -18.25 -10.29 20.01
C LEU A 16 -17.45 -9.05 20.45
N ALA A 17 -16.82 -9.09 21.63
CA ALA A 17 -15.95 -8.02 22.13
C ALA A 17 -14.56 -8.05 21.47
N GLN A 18 -14.05 -9.25 21.19
CA GLN A 18 -12.85 -9.53 20.42
C GLN A 18 -13.26 -9.86 18.98
N GLY A 19 -13.95 -8.91 18.30
CA GLY A 19 -14.44 -9.13 16.94
C GLY A 19 -13.45 -9.92 16.08
N ASP A 20 -13.85 -11.11 15.65
CA ASP A 20 -12.99 -12.09 14.99
C ASP A 20 -12.25 -11.44 13.80
N SER A 21 -10.96 -11.22 14.03
CA SER A 21 -10.05 -10.43 13.18
C SER A 21 -9.57 -11.22 11.96
N TRP A 22 -10.44 -11.49 10.99
CA TRP A 22 -10.03 -12.06 9.69
C TRP A 22 -10.47 -11.24 8.47
N HIS A 23 -11.39 -10.29 8.63
CA HIS A 23 -11.83 -9.39 7.55
C HIS A 23 -11.85 -7.92 7.95
N ARG A 24 -11.02 -7.51 8.92
CA ARG A 24 -10.76 -6.08 9.11
C ARG A 24 -10.08 -5.59 7.83
N MET A 25 -10.83 -4.82 7.07
CA MET A 25 -10.46 -4.29 5.77
C MET A 25 -9.26 -3.35 5.95
N PHE A 26 -8.06 -3.94 6.07
CA PHE A 26 -6.82 -3.23 6.32
C PHE A 26 -6.50 -2.45 5.05
N LEU A 27 -6.65 -1.13 5.15
CA LEU A 27 -6.20 -0.22 4.12
C LEU A 27 -4.67 -0.26 4.06
N MET A 28 -4.12 -0.09 2.87
CA MET A 28 -2.67 -0.17 2.68
C MET A 28 -1.90 0.99 3.30
N GLY A 29 -2.55 2.12 3.59
CA GLY A 29 -1.93 3.27 4.26
C GLY A 29 -2.76 3.81 5.41
N ASP A 30 -2.09 4.60 6.26
CA ASP A 30 -2.73 5.36 7.32
C ASP A 30 -3.41 6.63 6.79
N GLU A 31 -4.01 7.41 7.68
CA GLU A 31 -4.70 8.65 7.32
C GLU A 31 -3.84 9.65 6.55
N LYS A 32 -2.59 9.82 6.97
CA LYS A 32 -1.65 10.73 6.33
C LYS A 32 -1.23 10.27 4.94
N LEU A 33 -1.11 8.97 4.72
CA LEU A 33 -0.84 8.41 3.40
C LEU A 33 -2.04 8.52 2.46
N ARG A 34 -3.26 8.47 3.00
CA ARG A 34 -4.52 8.63 2.23
C ARG A 34 -4.82 10.07 1.84
N ALA A 35 -4.18 11.05 2.47
CA ALA A 35 -4.25 12.44 2.05
C ALA A 35 -3.46 12.67 0.75
N GLU A 36 -4.10 13.31 -0.22
CA GLU A 36 -3.51 13.70 -1.50
C GLU A 36 -2.31 14.65 -1.27
N SER A 37 -1.31 14.55 -2.13
CA SER A 37 -0.05 15.29 -1.99
C SER A 37 0.56 15.60 -3.37
N PRO A 38 1.57 16.49 -3.46
CA PRO A 38 2.29 16.72 -4.72
C PRO A 38 2.84 15.44 -5.35
N ALA A 39 3.19 14.43 -4.54
CA ALA A 39 3.63 13.11 -4.98
C ALA A 39 2.60 12.40 -5.88
N ASP A 40 1.30 12.55 -5.59
CA ASP A 40 0.22 11.98 -6.40
C ASP A 40 0.18 12.60 -7.80
N ALA A 41 0.34 13.93 -7.88
CA ALA A 41 0.37 14.65 -9.15
C ALA A 41 1.58 14.24 -10.02
N PHE A 42 2.77 14.14 -9.43
CA PHE A 42 3.97 13.66 -10.13
C PHE A 42 3.80 12.21 -10.62
N PHE A 43 3.34 11.32 -9.76
CA PHE A 43 3.10 9.93 -10.10
C PHE A 43 2.08 9.80 -11.25
N ARG A 44 0.95 10.49 -11.15
CA ARG A 44 -0.09 10.49 -12.18
C ARG A 44 0.41 11.07 -13.50
N GLY A 45 1.16 12.17 -13.47
CA GLY A 45 1.75 12.79 -14.66
C GLY A 45 2.72 11.86 -15.38
N CYS A 46 3.55 11.13 -14.63
CA CYS A 46 4.44 10.10 -15.21
C CYS A 46 3.64 8.99 -15.90
N CYS A 47 2.57 8.48 -15.29
CA CYS A 47 1.73 7.45 -15.91
C CYS A 47 1.11 7.91 -17.25
N MET A 48 0.63 9.15 -17.31
CA MET A 48 0.10 9.73 -18.54
C MET A 48 1.17 9.82 -19.63
N LYS A 49 2.38 10.27 -19.27
CA LYS A 49 3.54 10.35 -20.18
C LYS A 49 3.96 8.98 -20.71
N GLU A 50 3.93 7.94 -19.88
CA GLU A 50 4.23 6.56 -20.27
C GLU A 50 3.06 5.87 -21.02
N SER A 51 1.98 6.61 -21.32
CA SER A 51 0.78 6.10 -22.00
C SER A 51 0.15 4.89 -21.29
N VAL A 52 0.05 4.96 -19.97
CA VAL A 52 -0.80 4.07 -19.17
C VAL A 52 -2.27 4.40 -19.52
N ASN A 53 -3.10 3.37 -19.72
CA ASN A 53 -4.49 3.58 -20.14
C ASN A 53 -5.30 4.24 -19.02
N ASP A 54 -6.42 4.86 -19.38
CA ASP A 54 -7.23 5.64 -18.43
C ASP A 54 -7.70 4.83 -17.23
N PHE A 55 -8.09 3.56 -17.46
CA PHE A 55 -8.52 2.68 -16.37
C PHE A 55 -7.41 2.51 -15.32
N CYS A 56 -6.19 2.19 -15.76
CA CYS A 56 -5.06 1.96 -14.87
C CYS A 56 -4.50 3.26 -14.28
N THR A 57 -4.51 4.35 -15.05
CA THR A 57 -4.14 5.67 -14.54
C THR A 57 -5.06 6.09 -13.39
N ASN A 58 -6.37 5.93 -13.56
CA ASN A 58 -7.35 6.33 -12.54
C ASN A 58 -7.39 5.40 -11.32
N LYS A 59 -6.97 4.13 -11.45
CA LYS A 59 -6.98 3.19 -10.33
C LYS A 59 -5.64 3.06 -9.62
N MET A 60 -4.51 3.12 -10.34
CA MET A 60 -3.20 2.72 -9.80
C MET A 60 -2.18 3.85 -9.77
N CYS A 61 -2.41 4.99 -10.44
CA CYS A 61 -1.44 6.08 -10.52
C CYS A 61 -1.69 7.19 -9.49
N SER A 62 -1.92 6.79 -8.24
CA SER A 62 -2.04 7.66 -7.08
C SER A 62 -1.57 6.91 -5.83
N LEU A 63 -0.65 7.49 -5.09
CA LEU A 63 -0.15 6.92 -3.84
C LEU A 63 -1.23 6.96 -2.76
N SER A 64 -1.97 8.07 -2.66
CA SER A 64 -3.10 8.23 -1.74
C SER A 64 -4.28 7.32 -2.10
N GLY A 65 -4.52 7.12 -3.40
CA GLY A 65 -5.47 6.14 -3.93
C GLY A 65 -5.09 4.71 -3.54
N ILE A 66 -3.82 4.30 -3.73
CA ILE A 66 -3.33 2.98 -3.31
C ILE A 66 -3.40 2.83 -1.79
N ALA A 67 -3.01 3.85 -1.02
CA ALA A 67 -3.12 3.86 0.44
C ALA A 67 -4.57 3.65 0.92
N SER A 68 -5.54 4.10 0.13
CA SER A 68 -6.98 3.93 0.39
C SER A 68 -7.54 2.60 -0.08
N MET A 69 -6.73 1.74 -0.72
CA MET A 69 -7.16 0.41 -1.16
C MET A 69 -7.02 -0.61 -0.05
N THR A 70 -7.87 -1.63 -0.14
CA THR A 70 -7.65 -2.91 0.53
C THR A 70 -6.62 -3.72 -0.26
N HIS A 71 -6.00 -4.70 0.39
CA HIS A 71 -5.12 -5.65 -0.31
C HIS A 71 -5.83 -6.33 -1.50
N TRP A 72 -7.10 -6.73 -1.33
CA TRP A 72 -7.88 -7.37 -2.39
C TRP A 72 -8.13 -6.45 -3.58
N THR A 73 -8.51 -5.20 -3.33
CA THR A 73 -8.73 -4.18 -4.35
C THR A 73 -7.44 -3.91 -5.13
N PHE A 74 -6.32 -3.83 -4.43
CA PHE A 74 -5.01 -3.69 -5.03
C PHE A 74 -4.67 -4.89 -5.91
N MET A 75 -4.85 -6.12 -5.42
CA MET A 75 -4.60 -7.35 -6.19
C MET A 75 -5.43 -7.43 -7.49
N LEU A 76 -6.72 -7.06 -7.42
CA LEU A 76 -7.58 -7.02 -8.61
C LEU A 76 -7.11 -5.97 -9.61
N SER A 77 -6.69 -4.80 -9.12
CA SER A 77 -6.16 -3.72 -9.96
C SER A 77 -4.83 -4.12 -10.60
N VAL A 78 -3.93 -4.76 -9.85
CA VAL A 78 -2.67 -5.33 -10.37
C VAL A 78 -2.94 -6.36 -11.47
N LYS A 79 -3.89 -7.27 -11.27
CA LYS A 79 -4.28 -8.27 -12.29
C LYS A 79 -4.80 -7.59 -13.57
N ARG A 80 -5.68 -6.60 -13.45
CA ARG A 80 -6.27 -5.91 -14.60
C ARG A 80 -5.28 -5.01 -15.33
N CYS A 81 -4.31 -4.46 -14.61
CA CYS A 81 -3.27 -3.57 -15.14
C CYS A 81 -1.96 -4.28 -15.48
N LYS A 82 -1.93 -5.62 -15.44
CA LYS A 82 -0.73 -6.46 -15.67
C LYS A 82 0.19 -5.97 -16.81
N PRO A 83 -0.28 -5.67 -18.04
CA PRO A 83 0.60 -5.23 -19.12
C PRO A 83 1.28 -3.88 -18.88
N GLN A 84 0.72 -3.05 -17.99
CA GLN A 84 1.17 -1.69 -17.71
C GLN A 84 1.88 -1.56 -16.36
N LEU A 85 1.90 -2.60 -15.53
CA LEU A 85 2.52 -2.56 -14.19
C LEU A 85 3.97 -2.10 -14.22
N LYS A 86 4.75 -2.53 -15.22
CA LYS A 86 6.15 -2.08 -15.35
C LYS A 86 6.24 -0.55 -15.43
N LYS A 87 5.36 0.09 -16.20
CA LYS A 87 5.31 1.56 -16.34
C LYS A 87 4.82 2.21 -15.05
N ILE A 88 3.78 1.65 -14.44
CA ILE A 88 3.19 2.15 -13.19
C ILE A 88 4.22 2.12 -12.05
N PHE A 89 4.90 0.99 -11.81
CA PHE A 89 5.87 0.87 -10.72
C PHE A 89 7.14 1.70 -10.94
N LYS A 90 7.57 1.83 -12.21
CA LYS A 90 8.61 2.76 -12.62
C LYS A 90 8.25 4.21 -12.23
N CYS A 91 7.01 4.62 -12.50
CA CYS A 91 6.52 5.95 -12.14
C CYS A 91 6.31 6.13 -10.63
N ALA A 92 5.78 5.12 -9.92
CA ALA A 92 5.51 5.16 -8.49
C ALA A 92 6.78 5.36 -7.64
N SER A 93 7.93 5.02 -8.20
CA SER A 93 9.23 5.12 -7.57
C SER A 93 10.10 6.24 -8.10
N ASP A 94 9.61 7.02 -9.06
CA ASP A 94 10.42 8.00 -9.80
C ASP A 94 11.74 7.38 -10.36
N ASN A 95 11.70 6.11 -10.78
CA ASN A 95 12.88 5.34 -11.20
C ASN A 95 13.97 5.16 -10.14
N LYS A 96 13.71 5.47 -8.88
CA LYS A 96 14.69 5.39 -7.78
C LYS A 96 14.55 4.08 -7.00
N ASN A 97 15.67 3.64 -6.46
CA ASN A 97 15.71 2.45 -5.61
C ASN A 97 15.48 2.84 -4.14
N GLN A 98 14.34 2.43 -3.57
CA GLN A 98 13.95 2.73 -2.18
C GLN A 98 14.28 1.59 -1.21
N THR A 99 15.15 0.65 -1.58
CA THR A 99 15.50 -0.49 -0.72
C THR A 99 16.13 -0.09 0.61
N SER A 100 16.91 1.01 0.68
CA SER A 100 17.49 1.51 1.95
C SER A 100 16.37 1.96 2.90
N CYS A 101 15.50 2.86 2.43
CA CYS A 101 14.35 3.36 3.19
C CYS A 101 13.47 2.22 3.72
N CYS A 102 13.18 1.21 2.89
CA CYS A 102 12.40 0.06 3.31
C CYS A 102 13.12 -0.82 4.33
N THR A 103 14.44 -0.99 4.21
CA THR A 103 15.23 -1.76 5.19
C THR A 103 15.22 -1.07 6.55
N GLU A 104 15.43 0.25 6.57
CA GLU A 104 15.40 1.08 7.78
C GLU A 104 14.04 1.06 8.46
N ARG A 105 12.95 0.98 7.69
CA ARG A 105 11.56 0.87 8.19
C ARG A 105 11.10 -0.57 8.48
N GLY A 106 12.02 -1.53 8.51
CA GLY A 106 11.75 -2.90 8.93
C GLY A 106 10.98 -3.75 7.92
N VAL A 107 11.00 -3.40 6.63
CA VAL A 107 10.42 -4.25 5.58
C VAL A 107 11.26 -5.53 5.45
N PRO A 108 10.66 -6.74 5.54
CA PRO A 108 11.41 -7.99 5.47
C PRO A 108 12.12 -8.17 4.13
N LYS A 109 13.27 -8.86 4.13
CA LYS A 109 14.08 -9.11 2.92
C LYS A 109 13.30 -9.70 1.75
N GLN A 110 12.33 -10.57 2.02
CA GLN A 110 11.48 -11.17 0.99
C GLN A 110 10.50 -10.18 0.32
N CYS A 111 10.23 -9.02 0.95
CA CYS A 111 9.35 -7.96 0.45
C CYS A 111 10.12 -6.74 -0.07
N ILE A 112 11.43 -6.65 0.20
CA ILE A 112 12.27 -5.49 -0.15
C ILE A 112 12.30 -5.18 -1.65
N ASN A 113 12.11 -6.19 -2.51
CA ASN A 113 12.05 -5.99 -3.95
C ASN A 113 10.91 -5.08 -4.41
N ILE A 114 9.81 -5.00 -3.63
CA ILE A 114 8.69 -4.10 -3.91
C ILE A 114 9.16 -2.64 -3.93
N CYS A 115 10.14 -2.30 -3.08
CA CYS A 115 10.71 -0.97 -2.97
C CYS A 115 11.75 -0.66 -4.05
N ASN A 116 12.14 -1.66 -4.84
CA ASN A 116 13.05 -1.45 -5.95
C ASN A 116 12.27 -0.95 -7.17
N GLY A 117 12.10 0.36 -7.22
CA GLY A 117 11.45 1.06 -8.32
C GLY A 117 12.02 0.83 -9.72
N ALA A 118 13.29 0.42 -9.80
CA ALA A 118 13.94 0.11 -11.06
C ALA A 118 13.55 -1.28 -11.62
N LYS A 119 12.79 -2.08 -10.85
CA LYS A 119 12.33 -3.41 -11.25
C LYS A 119 10.80 -3.48 -11.32
N THR A 120 10.31 -4.33 -12.20
CA THR A 120 8.87 -4.60 -12.30
C THR A 120 8.41 -5.43 -11.12
N LEU A 121 7.43 -4.94 -10.36
CA LEU A 121 6.75 -5.73 -9.34
C LEU A 121 6.13 -6.99 -9.96
N ARG A 122 6.45 -8.15 -9.39
CA ARG A 122 5.84 -9.43 -9.77
C ARG A 122 4.60 -9.69 -8.92
N LEU A 123 3.62 -10.37 -9.51
CA LEU A 123 2.36 -10.72 -8.82
C LEU A 123 2.58 -11.64 -7.59
N GLY A 124 3.71 -12.34 -7.51
CA GLY A 124 4.08 -13.12 -6.32
C GLY A 124 4.59 -12.27 -5.15
N GLU A 125 5.03 -11.04 -5.43
CA GLU A 125 5.56 -10.10 -4.42
C GLU A 125 4.43 -9.31 -3.74
N THR A 126 3.21 -9.37 -4.28
CA THR A 126 2.00 -8.81 -3.68
C THR A 126 1.32 -9.83 -2.76
N SER A 127 2.09 -10.55 -1.95
CA SER A 127 1.51 -11.46 -0.96
C SER A 127 0.83 -10.67 0.16
N ILE A 128 -0.16 -11.29 0.82
CA ILE A 128 -0.79 -10.70 2.01
C ILE A 128 0.25 -10.41 3.11
N PHE A 129 1.29 -11.23 3.21
CA PHE A 129 2.42 -11.03 4.12
C PHE A 129 3.12 -9.69 3.84
N CYS A 130 3.51 -9.42 2.60
CA CYS A 130 4.14 -8.14 2.26
C CYS A 130 3.18 -6.96 2.34
N ALA A 131 1.88 -7.19 2.16
CA ALA A 131 0.86 -6.16 2.30
C ALA A 131 0.76 -5.59 3.72
N GLN A 132 1.15 -6.34 4.75
CA GLN A 132 1.22 -5.82 6.13
C GLN A 132 2.27 -4.69 6.28
N HIS A 133 3.26 -4.65 5.38
CA HIS A 133 4.30 -3.61 5.34
C HIS A 133 3.98 -2.49 4.32
N SER A 134 2.78 -2.48 3.74
CA SER A 134 2.39 -1.51 2.71
C SER A 134 2.48 -0.06 3.19
N LYS A 135 2.17 0.22 4.46
CA LYS A 135 2.38 1.55 5.06
C LYS A 135 3.83 2.03 4.90
N SER A 136 4.80 1.23 5.35
CA SER A 136 6.22 1.58 5.28
C SER A 136 6.69 1.76 3.84
N ILE A 137 6.23 0.89 2.93
CA ILE A 137 6.58 0.95 1.51
C ILE A 137 6.02 2.22 0.86
N LEU A 138 4.74 2.52 1.08
CA LEU A 138 4.08 3.72 0.53
C LEU A 138 4.69 5.00 1.08
N GLN A 139 5.09 5.00 2.35
CA GLN A 139 5.79 6.14 2.95
C GLN A 139 7.14 6.40 2.26
N CYS A 140 7.93 5.37 2.00
CA CYS A 140 9.17 5.51 1.24
C CYS A 140 8.95 6.06 -0.17
N PHE A 141 7.90 5.60 -0.87
CA PHE A 141 7.56 6.16 -2.17
C PHE A 141 7.09 7.61 -2.07
N LYS A 142 6.30 7.98 -1.07
CA LYS A 142 5.83 9.37 -0.89
C LYS A 142 7.01 10.32 -0.62
N GLU A 143 7.90 9.96 0.31
CA GLU A 143 9.09 10.76 0.67
C GLU A 143 10.05 10.97 -0.50
N ASN A 144 10.06 10.07 -1.49
CA ASN A 144 10.89 10.18 -2.68
C ASN A 144 10.49 11.31 -3.64
N PHE A 145 9.23 11.74 -3.61
CA PHE A 145 8.72 12.85 -4.44
C PHE A 145 8.75 14.20 -3.74
N VAL A 146 8.90 14.20 -2.41
CA VAL A 146 8.91 15.43 -1.61
C VAL A 146 10.33 16.00 -1.64
N PRO A 147 10.55 17.22 -2.18
CA PRO A 147 11.80 17.92 -2.00
C PRO A 147 12.02 18.18 -0.51
N PHE A 148 13.28 18.17 -0.06
CA PHE A 148 13.68 18.29 1.36
C PHE A 148 13.02 19.43 2.16
N HIS A 149 12.45 20.45 1.49
CA HIS A 149 11.83 21.63 2.08
C HIS A 149 10.41 21.45 2.63
N GLU A 150 9.70 20.37 2.30
CA GLU A 150 8.34 20.07 2.82
C GLU A 150 8.37 19.11 4.04
N LEU A 151 9.56 18.66 4.45
CA LEU A 151 9.75 17.83 5.65
C LEU A 151 9.81 18.66 6.95
N THR A 152 9.88 20.00 6.85
CA THR A 152 10.03 20.91 7.99
C THR A 152 8.72 21.50 8.51
N GLU A 153 7.56 21.18 7.91
CA GLU A 153 6.24 21.63 8.37
C GLU A 153 5.49 20.56 9.17
N MET A 154 6.23 19.66 9.83
CA MET A 154 5.66 18.50 10.50
C MET A 154 6.18 18.29 11.92
N ASP A 155 6.67 19.37 12.52
CA ASP A 155 6.87 19.53 13.96
C ASP A 155 5.79 20.45 14.54
#